data_AF-D8EXD1-F1
#
_entry.id   AF-D8EXD1-F1
#
_cell.length_a   1.000
_cell.length_b   1.000
_cell.length_c   1.000
_cell.angle_alpha   90.00
_cell.angle_beta   90.00
_cell.angle_gamma   90.00
#
_symmetry.space_group_name_H-M   'P 1'
#
loop_
_entity.id
_entity.type
_entity.pdbx_description
1 polymer ?
#
loop_
_entity_poly.entity_id
_entity_poly.type
_entity_poly.pdbx_seq_one_letter_code
_entity_poly.pdbx_strand_id
1 'polypeptide(L)' 'MIVLEAGGRLSTCEGEAFTPYHSSIVACTPLIHEEMVEVLRG' A
#
# COMPACT_ATOMS: atom_id res chain seq x y z
N MET A 1 -4.00 -8.93 7.00
CA MET A 1 -4.95 -8.59 8.09
C MET A 1 -4.32 -7.67 9.13
N ILE A 2 -3.15 -8.00 9.72
CA ILE A 2 -2.47 -7.19 10.77
C ILE A 2 -2.40 -5.68 10.46
N VAL A 3 -1.98 -5.30 9.25
CA VAL A 3 -1.84 -3.88 8.85
C VAL A 3 -3.18 -3.15 8.84
N LEU A 4 -4.25 -3.79 8.33
CA LEU A 4 -5.58 -3.18 8.27
C LEU A 4 -6.20 -3.05 9.66
N GLU A 5 -6.03 -4.07 10.51
CA GLU A 5 -6.50 -4.03 11.91
C GLU A 5 -5.77 -2.95 12.73
N ALA A 6 -4.54 -2.62 12.37
CA ALA A 6 -3.79 -1.51 12.96
C ALA A 6 -4.18 -0.13 12.41
N GLY A 7 -5.20 -0.04 11.55
CA GLY A 7 -5.61 1.20 10.87
C GLY A 7 -4.68 1.63 9.73
N GLY A 8 -3.80 0.73 9.28
CA GLY A 8 -2.94 0.93 8.12
C GLY A 8 -3.68 0.78 6.79
N ARG A 9 -3.00 1.14 5.71
CA ARG A 9 -3.49 1.02 4.33
C ARG A 9 -2.58 0.06 3.53
N LEU A 10 -3.19 -0.69 2.63
CA LEU A 10 -2.53 -1.63 1.73
C LEU A 10 -2.88 -1.32 0.28
N SER A 11 -1.87 -1.29 -0.59
CA SER A 11 -2.03 -1.23 -2.04
C SER A 11 -0.88 -1.93 -2.75
N THR A 12 -0.91 -1.95 -4.08
CA THR A 12 0.28 -2.20 -4.90
C THR A 12 1.13 -0.93 -5.03
N CYS A 13 2.30 -1.01 -5.66
CA CYS A 13 3.11 0.16 -6.01
C CYS A 13 2.38 1.12 -6.96
N GLU A 14 1.43 0.60 -7.71
CA GLU A 14 0.57 1.33 -8.64
C GLU A 14 -0.68 1.87 -7.93
N GLY A 15 -0.78 1.79 -6.60
CA GLY A 15 -1.92 2.30 -5.83
C GLY A 15 -3.20 1.48 -5.94
N GLU A 16 -3.17 0.33 -6.62
CA GLU A 16 -4.31 -0.56 -6.79
C GLU A 16 -4.56 -1.38 -5.51
N ALA A 17 -5.77 -1.93 -5.37
CA ALA A 17 -6.08 -2.80 -4.24
C ALA A 17 -5.15 -4.02 -4.22
N PHE A 18 -4.51 -4.25 -3.07
CA PHE A 18 -3.63 -5.42 -2.91
C PHE A 18 -4.43 -6.72 -3.05
N THR A 19 -3.91 -7.65 -3.84
CA THR A 19 -4.32 -9.06 -3.82
C THR A 19 -3.10 -9.96 -3.61
N PRO A 20 -3.25 -11.16 -3.03
CA PRO A 20 -2.12 -12.09 -2.84
C PRO A 20 -1.42 -12.55 -4.13
N TYR A 21 -2.00 -12.23 -5.28
CA TYR A 21 -1.49 -12.60 -6.61
C TYR A 21 -0.63 -11.50 -7.24
N HIS A 22 -0.58 -10.30 -6.65
CA HIS A 22 0.33 -9.24 -7.09
C HIS A 22 1.72 -9.45 -6.49
N SER A 23 2.75 -9.15 -7.28
CA SER A 23 4.16 -9.26 -6.89
C SER A 23 4.66 -8.11 -6.01
N SER A 24 3.81 -7.09 -5.77
CA SER A 24 4.16 -5.89 -5.03
C SER A 24 3.13 -5.56 -3.94
N ILE A 25 3.63 -4.98 -2.86
CA ILE A 25 2.81 -4.55 -1.73
C ILE A 25 3.41 -3.26 -1.13
N VAL A 26 2.53 -2.30 -0.88
CA VAL A 26 2.77 -1.10 -0.10
C VAL A 26 1.92 -1.21 1.15
N ALA A 27 2.56 -1.07 2.32
CA ALA A 27 1.92 -1.16 3.62
C ALA A 27 2.43 -0.04 4.52
N CYS A 28 1.57 0.92 4.85
CA CYS A 28 1.94 2.08 5.67
C CYS A 28 0.73 2.68 6.38
N THR A 29 0.97 3.73 7.17
CA THR A 29 -0.11 4.54 7.73
C THR A 29 -0.82 5.31 6.61
N PRO A 30 -2.15 5.53 6.70
CA PRO A 30 -2.89 6.22 5.65
C PRO A 30 -2.36 7.62 5.32
N LEU A 31 -1.71 8.27 6.30
CA LEU A 31 -1.19 9.63 6.20
C LEU A 31 -0.08 9.81 5.15
N ILE A 32 0.73 8.78 4.89
CA ILE A 32 1.90 8.88 3.99
C ILE A 32 1.75 8.01 2.73
N HIS A 33 0.59 7.41 2.55
CA HIS A 33 0.41 6.35 1.56
C HIS A 33 0.46 6.87 0.13
N GLU A 34 -0.05 8.08 -0.11
CA GLU A 34 -0.07 8.67 -1.45
C GLU A 34 1.35 9.05 -1.86
N GLU A 35 2.10 9.69 -0.98
CA GLU A 35 3.50 10.05 -1.19
C GLU A 35 4.37 8.80 -1.40
N MET A 36 4.13 7.72 -0.66
CA MET A 36 4.82 6.45 -0.87
C MET A 36 4.57 5.88 -2.27
N VAL A 37 3.31 5.87 -2.70
CA VAL A 37 2.93 5.36 -4.03
C VAL A 37 3.54 6.22 -5.14
N GLU A 38 3.53 7.55 -4.99
CA GLU A 38 4.14 8.47 -5.95
C GLU A 38 5.65 8.22 -6.11
N VAL A 39 6.39 8.10 -5.01
CA VAL A 39 7.83 7.82 -5.05
C VAL A 39 8.16 6.48 -5.71
N LEU A 40 7.29 5.47 -5.53
CA LEU A 40 7.50 4.13 -6.07
C LEU A 40 7.11 3.97 -7.54
N ARG A 41 6.24 4.84 -8.07
CA ARG A 41 5.84 4.81 -9.49
C ARG A 41 6.93 5.34 -10.44
N GLY A 42 7.89 6.11 -9.93
CA GLY A 42 8.93 6.77 -10.74
C GLY A 42 8.43 8.03 -11.42
#